data_AF-A0A9J5ZKD3-F1
#
_entry.id   AF-A0A9J5ZKD3-F1
#
_cell.length_a   1.000
_cell.length_b   1.000
_cell.length_c   1.000
_cell.angle_alpha   90.00
_cell.angle_beta   90.00
_cell.angle_gamma   90.00
#
_symmetry.space_group_name_H-M   'P 1'
#
loop_
_entity.id
_entity.type
_entity.pdbx_description
1 polymer ?
#
loop_
_entity_poly.entity_id
_entity_poly.type
_entity_poly.pdbx_seq_one_letter_code
_entity_poly.pdbx_strand_id
1 'polypeptide(L)'
;MRLGLFNGDPSILEYGDISAAEVCSQEHRALALEAARNGIVLLKNSDRLLPLSKMKTTSLAVIGPKANDSEVLLGNYEGYPCKNVTLLQGLQGYVENITYHPGCDFTNCTSAAIDEATLEREKLDRTELGLPGMQETSLQRLSEAASKPVIVVLMCGGPVDVTFAKDNQNIGDILWVGYPGEGGAATALAEIISVNTIQVKGEITGHLDPKEFNKIPMNDMRMRPVSTNGYPGRTYRFYNGPKVLNLAMLHFKNPKVNKSTEHGSVLNIAVSNFGLEVCNNAMITVKVAVKNGGEMAGKHPVLLFLRHSNTVDEVPRKTLIGFKSVNLEAGANTHVTFDVKPCEHFTRANRNGTLVID
;
A
#
# COMPACT_ATOMS: atom_id res chain seq x y z
N MET A 1 -31.38 -19.86 14.82
CA MET A 1 -30.59 -18.91 14.00
C MET A 1 -29.30 -18.57 14.74
N ARG A 2 -28.18 -18.31 14.03
CA ARG A 2 -26.86 -18.15 14.67
C ARG A 2 -26.66 -16.83 15.43
N LEU A 3 -27.35 -15.76 15.05
CA LEU A 3 -27.23 -14.44 15.68
C LEU A 3 -28.02 -14.26 16.99
N GLY A 4 -28.59 -15.34 17.55
CA GLY A 4 -29.28 -15.27 18.84
C GLY A 4 -30.62 -14.53 18.87
N LEU A 5 -31.10 -13.93 17.77
CA LEU A 5 -32.34 -13.12 17.72
C LEU A 5 -33.62 -13.80 18.25
N PHE A 6 -33.65 -15.13 18.29
CA PHE A 6 -34.80 -15.92 18.77
C PHE A 6 -34.51 -16.69 20.06
N ASN A 7 -33.38 -16.40 20.73
CA ASN A 7 -32.92 -17.14 21.90
C ASN A 7 -33.43 -16.53 23.22
N GLY A 8 -34.55 -15.80 23.19
CA GLY A 8 -35.12 -15.12 24.35
C GLY A 8 -34.89 -13.61 24.31
N ASP A 9 -34.81 -12.99 25.49
CA ASP A 9 -34.56 -11.55 25.65
C ASP A 9 -33.16 -11.19 25.14
N PRO A 10 -33.03 -10.38 24.07
CA PRO A 10 -31.73 -10.03 23.50
C PRO A 10 -30.80 -9.29 24.47
N SER A 11 -31.35 -8.59 25.48
CA SER A 11 -30.56 -7.76 26.42
C SER A 11 -29.67 -8.59 27.37
N ILE A 12 -29.99 -9.88 27.55
CA ILE A 12 -29.22 -10.81 28.40
C ILE A 12 -28.36 -11.79 27.58
N LEU A 13 -28.35 -11.64 26.26
CA LEU A 13 -27.52 -12.45 25.36
C LEU A 13 -26.11 -11.85 25.22
N GLU A 14 -25.19 -12.60 24.61
CA GLU A 14 -23.75 -12.26 24.48
C GLU A 14 -23.46 -10.84 23.97
N TYR A 15 -24.33 -10.26 23.16
CA TYR A 15 -24.16 -8.91 22.58
C TYR A 15 -25.18 -7.89 23.11
N GLY A 16 -26.03 -8.28 24.07
CA GLY A 16 -27.17 -7.50 24.55
C GLY A 16 -26.82 -6.30 25.43
N ASP A 17 -25.63 -6.32 26.02
CA ASP A 17 -25.13 -5.32 26.97
C ASP A 17 -24.14 -4.32 26.34
N ILE A 18 -23.87 -4.43 25.03
CA ILE A 18 -23.03 -3.49 24.29
C ILE A 18 -23.74 -2.13 24.24
N SER A 19 -23.18 -1.15 24.95
CA SER A 19 -23.78 0.17 25.09
C SER A 19 -23.37 1.14 23.97
N ALA A 20 -24.14 2.21 23.79
CA ALA A 20 -23.79 3.30 22.87
C ALA A 20 -22.47 4.02 23.26
N ALA A 21 -22.04 3.92 24.52
CA ALA A 21 -20.78 4.51 24.96
C ALA A 21 -19.56 3.83 24.31
N GLU A 22 -19.70 2.58 23.85
CA GLU A 22 -18.63 1.85 23.16
C GLU A 22 -18.37 2.40 21.76
N VAL A 23 -19.36 3.00 21.09
CA VAL A 23 -19.26 3.41 19.67
C VAL A 23 -18.09 4.37 19.43
N CYS A 24 -17.94 5.39 20.28
CA CYS A 24 -16.88 6.40 20.20
C CYS A 24 -15.87 6.30 21.35
N SER A 25 -15.66 5.09 21.87
CA SER A 25 -14.68 4.82 22.93
C SER A 25 -13.28 5.32 22.57
N GLN A 26 -12.43 5.49 23.58
CA GLN A 26 -11.05 5.91 23.34
C GLN A 26 -10.26 4.81 22.60
N GLU A 27 -10.61 3.56 22.87
CA GLU A 27 -10.03 2.34 22.32
C GLU A 27 -10.30 2.24 20.82
N HIS A 28 -11.54 2.45 20.37
CA HIS A 28 -11.89 2.44 18.94
C HIS A 28 -11.20 3.56 18.17
N ARG A 29 -11.18 4.78 18.74
CA ARG A 29 -10.48 5.92 18.13
C ARG A 29 -8.97 5.70 18.09
N ALA A 30 -8.39 5.04 19.10
CA ALA A 30 -6.97 4.68 19.11
C ALA A 30 -6.64 3.60 18.07
N LEU A 31 -7.52 2.61 17.88
CA LEU A 31 -7.36 1.58 16.86
C LEU A 31 -7.45 2.17 15.44
N ALA A 32 -8.40 3.07 15.19
CA ALA A 32 -8.51 3.78 13.91
C ALA A 32 -7.23 4.59 13.61
N LEU A 33 -6.70 5.28 14.62
CA LEU A 33 -5.42 6.00 14.53
C LEU A 33 -4.24 5.05 14.25
N GLU A 34 -4.17 3.90 14.92
CA GLU A 34 -3.12 2.90 14.68
C GLU A 34 -3.20 2.30 13.27
N ALA A 35 -4.40 2.00 12.79
CA ALA A 35 -4.63 1.46 11.45
C ALA A 35 -4.17 2.45 10.38
N ALA A 36 -4.52 3.73 10.53
CA ALA A 36 -4.03 4.79 9.64
C ALA A 36 -2.50 4.86 9.65
N ARG A 37 -1.85 4.76 10.81
CA ARG A 37 -0.38 4.85 10.95
C ARG A 37 0.31 3.69 10.25
N ASN A 38 -0.27 2.50 10.40
CA ASN A 38 0.25 1.30 9.77
C ASN A 38 -0.01 1.23 8.25
N GLY A 39 -0.90 2.09 7.72
CA GLY A 39 -1.34 2.06 6.32
C GLY A 39 -0.65 3.07 5.39
N ILE A 40 -0.06 4.13 5.93
CA ILE A 40 0.64 5.16 5.14
C ILE A 40 1.96 4.61 4.59
N VAL A 41 2.28 5.02 3.36
CA VAL A 41 3.46 4.56 2.62
C VAL A 41 4.32 5.74 2.21
N LEU A 42 5.60 5.73 2.65
CA LEU A 42 6.63 6.66 2.19
C LEU A 42 7.25 6.14 0.88
N LEU A 43 6.88 6.76 -0.24
CA LEU A 43 7.30 6.37 -1.58
C LEU A 43 8.65 6.98 -2.00
N LYS A 44 8.94 8.20 -1.52
CA LYS A 44 10.19 8.93 -1.78
C LYS A 44 10.58 9.73 -0.54
N ASN A 45 11.87 9.74 -0.22
CA ASN A 45 12.50 10.61 0.78
C ASN A 45 13.96 10.84 0.41
N SER A 46 14.18 11.67 -0.59
CA SER A 46 15.51 11.88 -1.20
C SER A 46 16.35 12.90 -0.41
N ASP A 47 15.70 13.86 0.24
CA ASP A 47 16.35 14.99 0.91
C ASP A 47 16.35 14.88 2.44
N ARG A 48 15.85 13.78 3.01
CA ARG A 48 15.66 13.61 4.46
C ARG A 48 14.86 14.77 5.07
N LEU A 49 13.92 15.36 4.32
CA LEU A 49 13.06 16.42 4.86
C LEU A 49 12.10 15.85 5.89
N LEU A 50 11.60 14.65 5.63
CA LEU A 50 10.81 13.89 6.57
C LEU A 50 11.73 13.09 7.51
N PRO A 51 11.48 13.14 8.83
CA PRO A 51 10.39 13.86 9.51
C PRO A 51 10.65 15.37 9.65
N LEU A 52 9.61 16.20 9.52
CA LEU A 52 9.71 17.64 9.76
C LEU A 52 10.01 17.94 11.24
N SER A 53 11.06 18.71 11.52
CA SER A 53 11.42 19.10 12.89
C SER A 53 10.57 20.26 13.40
N LYS A 54 9.88 20.11 14.55
CA LYS A 54 9.21 21.23 15.25
C LYS A 54 10.10 22.45 15.44
N MET A 55 11.39 22.23 15.74
CA MET A 55 12.33 23.30 16.03
C MET A 55 12.78 24.06 14.78
N LYS A 56 12.78 23.42 13.61
CA LYS A 56 13.28 24.02 12.36
C LYS A 56 12.16 24.48 11.42
N THR A 57 10.98 23.89 11.54
CA THR A 57 9.83 24.19 10.69
C THR A 57 8.96 25.25 11.34
N THR A 58 9.30 26.52 11.07
CA THR A 58 8.59 27.68 11.61
C THR A 58 7.34 28.05 10.81
N SER A 59 7.23 27.62 9.56
CA SER A 59 6.06 27.85 8.71
C SER A 59 5.88 26.75 7.66
N LEU A 60 4.63 26.56 7.21
CA LEU A 60 4.27 25.65 6.12
C LEU A 60 3.26 26.30 5.16
N ALA A 61 3.47 26.05 3.86
CA ALA A 61 2.43 26.26 2.86
C ALA A 61 1.73 24.93 2.60
N VAL A 62 0.43 24.88 2.81
CA VAL A 62 -0.41 23.70 2.54
C VAL A 62 -1.22 23.99 1.29
N ILE A 63 -0.94 23.26 0.22
CA ILE A 63 -1.52 23.54 -1.10
C ILE A 63 -2.23 22.30 -1.64
N GLY A 64 -3.49 22.45 -2.01
CA GLY A 64 -4.24 21.43 -2.73
C GLY A 64 -5.72 21.31 -2.33
N PRO A 65 -6.54 20.71 -3.21
CA PRO A 65 -7.98 20.67 -3.04
C PRO A 65 -8.42 19.80 -1.84
N LYS A 66 -7.67 18.75 -1.51
CA LYS A 66 -8.01 17.78 -0.45
C LYS A 66 -7.53 18.15 0.95
N ALA A 67 -6.76 19.24 1.10
CA ALA A 67 -6.11 19.53 2.37
C ALA A 67 -7.09 20.01 3.46
N ASN A 68 -8.17 20.68 3.08
CA ASN A 68 -9.18 21.20 4.01
C ASN A 68 -10.55 20.52 3.85
N ASP A 69 -10.53 19.23 3.53
CA ASP A 69 -11.72 18.39 3.40
C ASP A 69 -11.55 17.18 4.33
N SER A 70 -12.52 16.94 5.21
CA SER A 70 -12.52 15.80 6.14
C SER A 70 -13.25 14.58 5.58
N GLU A 71 -14.21 14.78 4.67
CA GLU A 71 -15.01 13.69 4.09
C GLU A 71 -14.13 12.85 3.16
N VAL A 72 -13.23 13.49 2.42
CA VAL A 72 -12.26 12.81 1.55
C VAL A 72 -11.32 11.87 2.31
N LEU A 73 -11.26 11.90 3.65
CA LEU A 73 -10.47 10.96 4.45
C LEU A 73 -11.17 9.60 4.61
N LEU A 74 -12.49 9.56 4.49
CA LEU A 74 -13.31 8.40 4.84
C LEU A 74 -13.41 7.36 3.71
N GLY A 75 -13.27 7.80 2.46
CA GLY A 75 -13.36 6.92 1.29
C GLY A 75 -14.81 6.71 0.84
N ASN A 76 -15.29 5.47 0.89
CA ASN A 76 -16.66 5.09 0.56
C ASN A 76 -17.21 4.09 1.59
N TYR A 77 -18.53 3.84 1.55
CA TYR A 77 -19.22 2.93 2.48
C TYR A 77 -19.01 3.30 3.96
N GLU A 78 -18.86 4.60 4.23
CA GLU A 78 -18.59 5.16 5.54
C GLU A 78 -19.86 5.46 6.34
N GLY A 79 -19.73 5.39 7.66
CA GLY A 79 -20.72 5.95 8.60
C GLY A 79 -20.30 7.34 9.07
N TYR A 80 -21.03 7.87 10.06
CA TYR A 80 -20.66 9.13 10.70
C TYR A 80 -19.44 8.92 11.62
N PRO A 81 -18.31 9.61 11.38
CA PRO A 81 -17.14 9.47 12.23
C PRO A 81 -17.36 10.16 13.58
N CYS A 82 -16.69 9.66 14.62
CA CYS A 82 -16.74 10.25 15.96
C CYS A 82 -16.01 11.61 16.01
N LYS A 83 -15.06 11.82 15.09
CA LYS A 83 -14.34 13.09 14.95
C LYS A 83 -13.99 13.38 13.50
N ASN A 84 -14.36 14.57 13.03
CA ASN A 84 -13.90 15.11 11.74
C ASN A 84 -12.76 16.10 11.96
N VAL A 85 -11.60 15.80 11.39
CA VAL A 85 -10.43 16.67 11.38
C VAL A 85 -9.86 16.66 9.97
N THR A 86 -9.60 17.83 9.37
CA THR A 86 -8.96 17.93 8.06
C THR A 86 -7.43 17.82 8.17
N LEU A 87 -6.74 17.49 7.08
CA LEU A 87 -5.26 17.48 7.09
C LEU A 87 -4.69 18.84 7.50
N LEU A 88 -5.29 19.93 7.02
CA LEU A 88 -4.93 21.30 7.38
C LEU A 88 -5.05 21.54 8.89
N GLN A 89 -6.18 21.16 9.50
CA GLN A 89 -6.39 21.29 10.94
C GLN A 89 -5.39 20.45 11.75
N GLY A 90 -5.05 19.26 11.25
CA GLY A 90 -3.95 18.48 11.80
C GLY A 90 -2.65 19.30 11.81
N LEU A 91 -2.24 19.83 10.65
CA LEU A 91 -0.99 20.58 10.50
C LEU A 91 -0.95 21.83 11.38
N GLN A 92 -2.08 22.52 11.54
CA GLN A 92 -2.20 23.69 12.42
C GLN A 92 -1.96 23.37 13.90
N GLY A 93 -2.22 22.12 14.33
CA GLY A 93 -1.85 21.67 15.67
C GLY A 93 -0.34 21.46 15.88
N TYR A 94 0.47 21.56 14.82
CA TYR A 94 1.90 21.28 14.85
C TYR A 94 2.78 22.48 14.47
N VAL A 95 2.43 23.22 13.42
CA VAL A 95 3.12 24.44 13.00
C VAL A 95 2.17 25.62 13.20
N GLU A 96 2.63 26.64 13.92
CA GLU A 96 1.81 27.81 14.23
C GLU A 96 1.51 28.67 12.99
N ASN A 97 2.48 28.83 12.09
CA ASN A 97 2.35 29.67 10.90
C ASN A 97 2.07 28.84 9.64
N ILE A 98 0.79 28.68 9.30
CA ILE A 98 0.36 27.96 8.11
C ILE A 98 -0.37 28.86 7.14
N THR A 99 0.06 28.84 5.88
CA THR A 99 -0.67 29.43 4.76
C THR A 99 -1.33 28.31 3.97
N TYR A 100 -2.66 28.33 3.88
CA TYR A 100 -3.42 27.40 3.06
C TYR A 100 -3.79 28.03 1.72
N HIS A 101 -3.58 27.28 0.63
CA HIS A 101 -4.17 27.59 -0.67
C HIS A 101 -4.85 26.35 -1.25
N PRO A 102 -6.10 26.44 -1.74
CA PRO A 102 -6.75 25.31 -2.40
C PRO A 102 -6.06 24.91 -3.71
N GLY A 103 -5.22 25.78 -4.27
CA GLY A 103 -4.50 25.56 -5.54
C GLY A 103 -5.34 25.82 -6.79
N CYS A 104 -6.64 26.07 -6.61
CA CYS A 104 -7.64 26.20 -7.68
C CYS A 104 -7.85 27.62 -8.25
N ASP A 105 -7.10 28.62 -7.79
CA ASP A 105 -7.19 30.01 -8.33
C ASP A 105 -6.32 30.22 -9.58
N PHE A 106 -5.31 29.37 -9.83
CA PHE A 106 -4.35 29.51 -10.95
C PHE A 106 -4.66 28.64 -12.16
N THR A 107 -5.56 27.68 -12.01
CA THR A 107 -6.07 26.83 -13.07
C THR A 107 -7.58 26.95 -13.03
N ASN A 108 -8.24 26.94 -14.17
CA ASN A 108 -9.69 26.91 -14.25
C ASN A 108 -10.17 25.58 -13.62
N CYS A 109 -10.17 25.48 -12.28
CA CYS A 109 -10.99 24.55 -11.53
C CYS A 109 -12.42 25.07 -11.67
N THR A 110 -12.92 25.18 -12.90
CA THR A 110 -14.34 25.45 -13.12
C THR A 110 -15.06 24.37 -12.36
N SER A 111 -15.79 24.83 -11.35
CA SER A 111 -16.70 24.14 -10.47
C SER A 111 -17.90 23.55 -11.23
N ALA A 112 -17.62 22.88 -12.35
CA ALA A 112 -18.53 22.02 -13.07
C ALA A 112 -17.91 20.60 -13.06
N ALA A 113 -18.21 19.89 -11.98
CA ALA A 113 -18.23 18.42 -11.90
C ALA A 113 -16.89 17.65 -11.94
N ILE A 114 -15.92 18.00 -11.10
CA ILE A 114 -14.98 16.98 -10.59
C ILE A 114 -14.96 17.06 -9.07
N ASP A 115 -16.03 16.56 -8.48
CA ASP A 115 -16.04 16.11 -7.09
C ASP A 115 -15.05 14.93 -7.02
N GLU A 116 -13.85 15.05 -6.45
CA GLU A 116 -12.77 14.06 -6.69
C GLU A 116 -12.90 12.75 -5.88
N ALA A 117 -13.83 12.68 -4.92
CA ALA A 117 -14.39 11.42 -4.44
C ALA A 117 -15.18 10.66 -5.56
N THR A 118 -15.32 11.29 -6.73
CA THR A 118 -16.01 10.80 -7.93
C THR A 118 -15.04 10.28 -9.00
N LEU A 119 -13.73 10.26 -8.78
CA LEU A 119 -12.82 9.68 -9.78
C LEU A 119 -12.80 8.16 -9.72
N GLU A 120 -12.82 7.60 -8.51
CA GLU A 120 -12.91 6.17 -8.26
C GLU A 120 -13.99 5.89 -7.22
N ARG A 121 -15.13 5.36 -7.66
CA ARG A 121 -16.23 4.98 -6.76
C ARG A 121 -17.03 3.82 -7.34
N GLU A 122 -17.96 3.31 -6.56
CA GLU A 122 -18.87 2.28 -7.06
C GLU A 122 -19.57 2.75 -8.34
N LYS A 123 -19.58 1.89 -9.37
CA LYS A 123 -20.15 2.17 -10.71
C LYS A 123 -19.39 3.23 -11.52
N LEU A 124 -18.19 3.63 -11.11
CA LEU A 124 -17.38 4.60 -11.84
C LEU A 124 -15.89 4.25 -11.74
N ASP A 125 -15.41 3.56 -12.77
CA ASP A 125 -13.98 3.32 -12.99
C ASP A 125 -13.30 4.58 -13.51
N ARG A 126 -12.05 4.78 -13.13
CA ARG A 126 -11.19 5.82 -13.74
C ARG A 126 -10.93 5.48 -15.20
N THR A 127 -10.90 6.50 -16.03
CA THR A 127 -10.45 6.40 -17.42
C THR A 127 -8.94 6.62 -17.56
N GLU A 128 -8.31 7.22 -16.54
CA GLU A 128 -6.90 7.55 -16.54
C GLU A 128 -6.25 7.30 -15.17
N LEU A 129 -4.98 6.88 -15.22
CA LEU A 129 -4.12 6.67 -14.05
C LEU A 129 -3.26 7.91 -13.68
N GLY A 130 -3.42 9.04 -14.36
CA GLY A 130 -2.74 10.29 -13.99
C GLY A 130 -3.37 10.97 -12.76
N LEU A 131 -2.72 12.03 -12.26
CA LEU A 131 -3.39 12.96 -11.36
C LEU A 131 -4.49 13.70 -12.13
N PRO A 132 -5.66 13.92 -11.53
CA PRO A 132 -6.79 14.53 -12.22
C PRO A 132 -6.55 16.01 -12.53
N GLY A 133 -7.16 16.47 -13.62
CA GLY A 133 -7.14 17.87 -14.04
C GLY A 133 -5.71 18.40 -14.23
N MET A 134 -5.43 19.55 -13.62
CA MET A 134 -4.15 20.25 -13.74
C MET A 134 -3.20 20.00 -12.55
N GLN A 135 -3.51 19.04 -11.67
CA GLN A 135 -2.73 18.83 -10.44
C GLN A 135 -1.26 18.51 -10.74
N GLU A 136 -0.97 17.69 -11.76
CA GLU A 136 0.40 17.38 -12.18
C GLU A 136 1.17 18.63 -12.64
N THR A 137 0.57 19.44 -13.51
CA THR A 137 1.18 20.69 -13.99
C THR A 137 1.36 21.70 -12.87
N SER A 138 0.39 21.82 -11.96
CA SER A 138 0.48 22.70 -10.79
C SER A 138 1.59 22.26 -9.85
N LEU A 139 1.74 20.95 -9.60
CA LEU A 139 2.83 20.40 -8.79
C LEU A 139 4.20 20.64 -9.42
N GLN A 140 4.33 20.47 -10.74
CA GLN A 140 5.56 20.77 -11.47
C GLN A 140 5.94 22.25 -11.32
N ARG A 141 5.01 23.17 -11.62
CA ARG A 141 5.23 24.63 -11.47
C ARG A 141 5.54 25.03 -10.03
N LEU A 142 4.84 24.44 -9.06
CA LEU A 142 5.11 24.67 -7.65
C LEU A 142 6.53 24.22 -7.29
N SER A 143 6.94 23.03 -7.75
CA SER A 143 8.28 22.51 -7.50
C SER A 143 9.38 23.38 -8.13
N GLU A 144 9.10 24.05 -9.25
CA GLU A 144 10.04 24.98 -9.89
C GLU A 144 10.10 26.34 -9.18
N ALA A 145 8.97 26.82 -8.67
CA ALA A 145 8.88 28.11 -7.99
C ALA A 145 9.29 28.06 -6.50
N ALA A 146 9.19 26.90 -5.87
CA ALA A 146 9.52 26.72 -4.46
C ALA A 146 11.02 26.84 -4.21
N SER A 147 11.40 27.63 -3.20
CA SER A 147 12.79 27.77 -2.76
C SER A 147 13.29 26.60 -1.89
N LYS A 148 12.39 25.68 -1.53
CA LYS A 148 12.67 24.46 -0.75
C LYS A 148 11.98 23.28 -1.44
N PRO A 149 12.50 22.05 -1.31
CA PRO A 149 11.86 20.91 -1.94
C PRO A 149 10.48 20.66 -1.35
N VAL A 150 9.56 20.21 -2.21
CA VAL A 150 8.13 20.02 -1.95
C VAL A 150 7.89 18.60 -1.43
N ILE A 151 6.98 18.48 -0.45
CA ILE A 151 6.44 17.20 0.03
C ILE A 151 5.09 16.98 -0.66
N VAL A 152 4.95 15.88 -1.40
CA VAL A 152 3.70 15.51 -2.07
C VAL A 152 2.93 14.50 -1.23
N VAL A 153 1.67 14.78 -0.92
CA VAL A 153 0.76 13.87 -0.21
C VAL A 153 -0.33 13.40 -1.15
N LEU A 154 -0.34 12.10 -1.45
CA LEU A 154 -1.29 11.46 -2.36
C LEU A 154 -2.43 10.83 -1.56
N MET A 155 -3.64 11.31 -1.79
CA MET A 155 -4.88 10.83 -1.18
C MET A 155 -5.76 10.19 -2.25
N CYS A 156 -5.57 8.89 -2.45
CA CYS A 156 -6.33 8.07 -3.39
C CYS A 156 -6.21 6.59 -2.98
N GLY A 157 -7.22 5.78 -3.28
CA GLY A 157 -7.14 4.34 -3.12
C GLY A 157 -6.40 3.69 -4.28
N GLY A 158 -6.74 4.06 -5.51
CA GLY A 158 -6.12 3.54 -6.72
C GLY A 158 -4.72 4.11 -6.97
N PRO A 159 -3.89 3.39 -7.74
CA PRO A 159 -2.56 3.88 -8.11
C PRO A 159 -2.66 5.12 -9.00
N VAL A 160 -1.77 6.09 -8.78
CA VAL A 160 -1.60 7.27 -9.64
C VAL A 160 -0.17 7.33 -10.17
N ASP A 161 -0.02 7.65 -11.45
CA ASP A 161 1.29 7.77 -12.08
C ASP A 161 2.01 9.03 -11.57
N VAL A 162 3.08 8.79 -10.80
CA VAL A 162 3.95 9.82 -10.21
C VAL A 162 5.32 9.87 -10.88
N THR A 163 5.45 9.38 -12.12
CA THR A 163 6.71 9.38 -12.87
C THR A 163 7.32 10.78 -12.96
N PHE A 164 6.51 11.83 -13.09
CA PHE A 164 6.97 13.22 -13.13
C PHE A 164 7.69 13.67 -11.85
N ALA A 165 7.38 13.04 -10.71
CA ALA A 165 7.91 13.39 -9.40
C ALA A 165 9.06 12.49 -8.95
N LYS A 166 9.18 11.30 -9.54
CA LYS A 166 10.14 10.27 -9.14
C LYS A 166 11.58 10.79 -9.11
N ASP A 167 12.05 11.36 -10.21
CA ASP A 167 13.43 11.80 -10.39
C ASP A 167 13.60 13.33 -10.27
N ASN A 168 12.52 14.07 -9.98
CA ASN A 168 12.55 15.52 -9.77
C ASN A 168 13.18 15.86 -8.40
N GLN A 169 14.30 16.59 -8.39
CA GLN A 169 15.02 16.97 -7.17
C GLN A 169 14.29 18.01 -6.32
N ASN A 170 13.38 18.80 -6.92
CA ASN A 170 12.58 19.77 -6.19
C ASN A 170 11.38 19.14 -5.48
N ILE A 171 11.16 17.83 -5.65
CA ILE A 171 10.17 17.06 -4.90
C ILE A 171 10.95 16.12 -3.97
N GLY A 172 11.12 16.53 -2.72
CA GLY A 172 11.95 15.81 -1.75
C GLY A 172 11.30 14.51 -1.28
N ASP A 173 9.97 14.52 -1.12
CA ASP A 173 9.21 13.42 -0.55
C ASP A 173 7.87 13.18 -1.25
N ILE A 174 7.45 11.92 -1.24
CA ILE A 174 6.13 11.49 -1.72
C ILE A 174 5.56 10.52 -0.70
N LEU A 175 4.39 10.85 -0.16
CA LEU A 175 3.60 10.03 0.76
C LEU A 175 2.33 9.57 0.06
N TRP A 176 2.00 8.30 0.17
CA TRP A 176 0.68 7.79 -0.16
C TRP A 176 -0.08 7.46 1.12
N VAL A 177 -1.19 8.14 1.35
CA VAL A 177 -1.95 8.06 2.61
C VAL A 177 -3.29 7.35 2.48
N GLY A 178 -3.66 6.92 1.26
CA GLY A 178 -4.94 6.26 1.02
C GLY A 178 -6.13 7.12 1.46
N TYR A 179 -7.06 6.46 2.17
CA TYR A 179 -8.19 7.06 2.88
C TYR A 179 -8.02 6.78 4.38
N PRO A 180 -7.39 7.69 5.14
CA PRO A 180 -6.90 7.38 6.48
C PRO A 180 -7.98 7.48 7.58
N GLY A 181 -9.25 7.66 7.22
CA GLY A 181 -10.40 7.64 8.11
C GLY A 181 -10.44 8.79 9.12
N GLU A 182 -11.23 8.63 10.19
CA GLU A 182 -11.44 9.65 11.23
C GLU A 182 -10.17 10.01 12.03
N GLY A 183 -9.25 9.07 12.18
CA GLY A 183 -7.94 9.29 12.78
C GLY A 183 -6.93 9.88 11.79
N GLY A 184 -7.32 10.02 10.53
CA GLY A 184 -6.41 10.19 9.42
C GLY A 184 -5.69 11.52 9.40
N ALA A 185 -6.35 12.61 9.77
CA ALA A 185 -5.71 13.91 9.85
C ALA A 185 -4.68 14.01 10.97
N ALA A 186 -4.93 13.41 12.13
CA ALA A 186 -3.95 13.35 13.23
C ALA A 186 -2.80 12.37 12.93
N THR A 187 -3.02 11.42 12.03
CA THR A 187 -2.04 10.39 11.65
C THR A 187 -1.13 10.82 10.51
N ALA A 188 -1.69 11.33 9.41
CA ALA A 188 -0.92 11.94 8.33
C ALA A 188 -0.05 13.09 8.88
N LEU A 189 -0.59 13.84 9.85
CA LEU A 189 0.16 14.79 10.64
C LEU A 189 1.28 14.15 11.46
N ALA A 190 1.04 13.04 12.17
CA ALA A 190 2.08 12.43 13.00
C ALA A 190 3.25 11.91 12.17
N GLU A 191 3.01 11.51 10.93
CA GLU A 191 4.00 10.80 10.09
C GLU A 191 4.79 11.69 9.13
N ILE A 192 4.24 12.83 8.73
CA ILE A 192 4.97 13.93 8.06
C ILE A 192 6.05 14.52 9.00
N ILE A 193 6.07 14.15 10.27
CA ILE A 193 6.57 15.03 11.33
C ILE A 193 7.25 14.28 12.47
N SER A 194 6.88 13.03 12.77
CA SER A 194 7.36 12.31 13.93
C SER A 194 7.45 10.83 13.64
N VAL A 195 8.65 10.43 13.19
CA VAL A 195 9.35 9.21 13.60
C VAL A 195 8.44 8.08 14.09
N ASN A 196 7.75 7.42 13.16
CA ASN A 196 7.32 6.02 13.32
C ASN A 196 6.69 5.44 12.06
N THR A 197 6.83 6.10 10.92
CA THR A 197 6.31 5.58 9.68
C THR A 197 7.00 4.28 9.36
N ILE A 198 6.15 3.33 9.05
CA ILE A 198 6.57 2.18 8.32
C ILE A 198 7.24 2.69 7.04
N GLN A 199 8.57 2.53 6.94
CA GLN A 199 9.22 2.60 5.63
C GLN A 199 8.73 1.38 4.86
N VAL A 200 7.49 1.42 4.41
CA VAL A 200 6.98 0.50 3.41
C VAL A 200 7.69 0.95 2.14
N LYS A 201 8.95 0.50 1.96
CA LYS A 201 9.43 0.16 0.62
C LYS A 201 8.66 -1.06 0.08
N GLY A 202 7.38 -1.15 0.42
CA GLY A 202 6.49 -2.24 0.16
C GLY A 202 5.48 -1.78 -0.87
N GLU A 203 5.03 -2.77 -1.61
CA GLU A 203 4.00 -2.65 -2.61
C GLU A 203 2.81 -1.91 -2.01
N ILE A 204 2.40 -0.81 -2.67
CA ILE A 204 0.97 -0.54 -2.76
C ILE A 204 0.36 -1.87 -3.21
N THR A 205 -0.70 -2.31 -2.53
CA THR A 205 -1.40 -3.55 -2.87
C THR A 205 -1.90 -3.54 -4.33
N GLY A 206 -1.97 -2.35 -4.94
CA GLY A 206 -2.02 -2.10 -6.38
C GLY A 206 -0.65 -1.78 -7.01
N HIS A 207 -0.42 -2.28 -8.22
CA HIS A 207 0.76 -1.93 -9.00
C HIS A 207 0.69 -0.43 -9.42
N LEU A 208 1.75 0.35 -9.19
CA LEU A 208 1.88 1.68 -9.81
C LEU A 208 2.26 1.50 -11.27
N ASP A 209 1.22 1.34 -12.08
CA ASP A 209 1.31 1.24 -13.51
C ASP A 209 1.57 2.64 -14.13
N PRO A 210 2.45 2.73 -15.14
CA PRO A 210 2.60 3.97 -15.90
C PRO A 210 1.29 4.28 -16.65
N LYS A 211 1.05 5.55 -17.00
CA LYS A 211 -0.10 6.00 -17.82
C LYS A 211 -0.32 5.14 -19.09
N GLU A 212 0.75 4.56 -19.63
CA GLU A 212 0.68 3.69 -20.81
C GLU A 212 -0.14 2.42 -20.60
N PHE A 213 -0.32 1.96 -19.36
CA PHE A 213 -1.14 0.80 -19.02
C PHE A 213 -2.63 1.03 -19.32
N ASN A 214 -3.10 2.29 -19.40
CA ASN A 214 -4.48 2.63 -19.79
C ASN A 214 -4.83 2.14 -21.20
N LYS A 215 -3.83 1.84 -22.04
CA LYS A 215 -4.03 1.32 -23.40
C LYS A 215 -4.55 -0.12 -23.41
N ILE A 216 -4.43 -0.82 -22.29
CA ILE A 216 -4.89 -2.20 -22.15
C ILE A 216 -6.38 -2.18 -21.78
N PRO A 217 -7.26 -2.90 -22.51
CA PRO A 217 -8.66 -3.00 -22.13
C PRO A 217 -8.81 -3.59 -20.72
N MET A 218 -9.45 -2.86 -19.79
CA MET A 218 -9.59 -3.32 -18.39
C MET A 218 -10.52 -4.55 -18.24
N ASN A 219 -11.35 -4.84 -19.24
CA ASN A 219 -12.14 -6.06 -19.34
C ASN A 219 -11.34 -7.28 -19.84
N ASP A 220 -10.06 -7.13 -20.22
CA ASP A 220 -9.17 -8.25 -20.50
C ASP A 220 -8.69 -8.87 -19.19
N MET A 221 -9.33 -9.97 -18.81
CA MET A 221 -9.10 -10.69 -17.54
C MET A 221 -7.85 -11.57 -17.55
N ARG A 222 -7.09 -11.63 -18.65
CA ARG A 222 -5.87 -12.45 -18.71
C ARG A 222 -4.84 -11.89 -17.74
N MET A 223 -4.35 -12.69 -16.80
CA MET A 223 -3.32 -12.23 -15.86
C MET A 223 -1.90 -12.34 -16.44
N ARG A 224 -1.68 -13.33 -17.30
CA ARG A 224 -0.36 -13.71 -17.84
C ARG A 224 0.02 -12.82 -19.03
N PRO A 225 1.31 -12.48 -19.20
CA PRO A 225 1.76 -11.81 -20.41
C PRO A 225 1.53 -12.69 -21.63
N VAL A 226 1.35 -12.05 -22.78
CA VAL A 226 1.29 -12.71 -24.08
C VAL A 226 2.32 -12.04 -24.97
N SER A 227 3.48 -12.68 -25.09
CA SER A 227 4.62 -12.16 -25.86
C SER A 227 4.31 -11.90 -27.34
N THR A 228 3.40 -12.68 -27.95
CA THR A 228 3.06 -12.59 -29.38
C THR A 228 2.33 -11.31 -29.78
N ASN A 229 1.61 -10.66 -28.86
CA ASN A 229 0.87 -9.44 -29.12
C ASN A 229 1.26 -8.27 -28.19
N GLY A 230 2.34 -8.43 -27.43
CA GLY A 230 2.86 -7.40 -26.53
C GLY A 230 2.02 -7.16 -25.26
N TYR A 231 1.05 -8.02 -24.94
CA TYR A 231 0.30 -7.91 -23.69
C TYR A 231 1.22 -8.14 -22.49
N PRO A 232 1.38 -7.18 -21.57
CA PRO A 232 2.44 -7.24 -20.57
C PRO A 232 2.10 -8.10 -19.34
N GLY A 233 0.86 -8.61 -19.26
CA GLY A 233 0.33 -9.26 -18.06
C GLY A 233 -0.16 -8.24 -17.03
N ARG A 234 -0.69 -8.72 -15.90
CA ARG A 234 -1.23 -7.88 -14.83
C ARG A 234 -0.63 -8.25 -13.48
N THR A 235 -0.65 -7.28 -12.56
CA THR A 235 -0.14 -7.40 -11.18
C THR A 235 1.36 -7.67 -11.10
N TYR A 236 1.93 -7.50 -9.91
CA TYR A 236 3.33 -7.82 -9.66
C TYR A 236 3.73 -9.27 -10.02
N ARG A 237 2.75 -10.19 -10.08
CA ARG A 237 2.97 -11.62 -10.32
C ARG A 237 3.37 -11.91 -11.76
N PHE A 238 2.83 -11.16 -12.72
CA PHE A 238 2.97 -11.48 -14.14
C PHE A 238 3.44 -10.30 -15.00
N TYR A 239 3.23 -9.07 -14.53
CA TYR A 239 3.60 -7.87 -15.27
C TYR A 239 5.09 -7.85 -15.62
N ASN A 240 5.39 -7.70 -16.90
CA ASN A 240 6.74 -7.68 -17.46
C ASN A 240 7.17 -6.30 -17.99
N GLY A 241 6.32 -5.28 -17.86
CA GLY A 241 6.59 -3.92 -18.32
C GLY A 241 7.38 -3.06 -17.33
N PRO A 242 7.59 -1.77 -17.67
CA PRO A 242 8.31 -0.82 -16.83
C PRO A 242 7.51 -0.44 -15.58
N LYS A 243 8.21 -0.27 -14.45
CA LYS A 243 7.61 0.05 -13.15
C LYS A 243 7.95 1.48 -12.76
N VAL A 244 6.95 2.22 -12.27
CA VAL A 244 7.14 3.61 -11.81
C VAL A 244 8.05 3.64 -10.58
N LEU A 245 7.73 2.86 -9.54
CA LEU A 245 8.56 2.73 -8.33
C LEU A 245 9.05 1.30 -8.15
N ASN A 246 10.34 1.15 -7.83
CA ASN A 246 10.99 -0.13 -7.59
C ASN A 246 11.13 -0.39 -6.08
N LEU A 247 10.79 -1.61 -5.67
CA LEU A 247 11.00 -2.09 -4.30
C LEU A 247 12.49 -2.36 -4.06
N ALA A 248 12.95 -2.10 -2.84
CA ALA A 248 14.22 -2.67 -2.38
C ALA A 248 14.01 -4.17 -2.12
N MET A 249 14.62 -5.03 -2.93
CA MET A 249 14.53 -6.49 -2.80
C MET A 249 15.87 -7.08 -2.35
N LEU A 250 15.86 -7.83 -1.25
CA LEU A 250 16.96 -8.72 -0.88
C LEU A 250 16.74 -10.08 -1.56
N HIS A 251 17.74 -10.52 -2.34
CA HIS A 251 17.70 -11.81 -3.01
C HIS A 251 18.48 -12.84 -2.17
N PHE A 252 17.79 -13.88 -1.71
CA PHE A 252 18.44 -15.04 -1.11
C PHE A 252 18.63 -16.11 -2.19
N LYS A 253 19.84 -16.63 -2.36
CA LYS A 253 20.06 -17.85 -3.14
C LYS A 253 19.61 -19.04 -2.28
N ASN A 254 18.71 -19.86 -2.81
CA ASN A 254 18.18 -21.04 -2.12
C ASN A 254 19.29 -22.01 -1.65
N PRO A 255 19.04 -22.78 -0.58
CA PRO A 255 19.80 -24.00 -0.31
C PRO A 255 19.67 -24.95 -1.51
N LYS A 256 20.78 -25.60 -1.88
CA LYS A 256 20.78 -26.63 -2.92
C LYS A 256 19.90 -27.80 -2.45
N VAL A 257 18.69 -27.89 -2.96
CA VAL A 257 17.91 -29.14 -2.87
C VAL A 257 18.56 -30.12 -3.84
N ASN A 258 18.96 -31.30 -3.36
CA ASN A 258 19.49 -32.35 -4.21
C ASN A 258 18.47 -32.64 -5.31
N LYS A 259 18.80 -32.29 -6.56
CA LYS A 259 18.03 -32.73 -7.71
C LYS A 259 18.12 -34.25 -7.74
N SER A 260 17.02 -34.97 -7.52
CA SER A 260 16.96 -36.35 -7.98
C SER A 260 16.99 -36.30 -9.51
N THR A 261 18.17 -36.55 -10.07
CA THR A 261 18.32 -36.84 -11.49
C THR A 261 17.82 -38.25 -11.75
N GLU A 262 16.51 -38.41 -11.77
CA GLU A 262 15.86 -39.53 -12.45
C GLU A 262 14.84 -38.95 -13.42
N HIS A 263 14.86 -39.53 -14.62
CA HIS A 263 14.28 -39.10 -15.87
C HIS A 263 13.01 -38.23 -15.84
N GLY A 264 13.07 -37.11 -16.57
CA GLY A 264 11.89 -36.39 -17.06
C GLY A 264 11.79 -34.97 -16.52
N SER A 265 11.45 -34.04 -17.41
CA SER A 265 10.96 -32.71 -17.09
C SER A 265 9.63 -32.81 -16.33
N VAL A 266 9.65 -33.14 -15.05
CA VAL A 266 8.43 -33.18 -14.23
C VAL A 266 8.08 -31.77 -13.76
N LEU A 267 7.88 -30.86 -14.70
CA LEU A 267 7.09 -29.65 -14.44
C LEU A 267 5.63 -30.12 -14.30
N ASN A 268 4.90 -29.64 -13.29
CA ASN A 268 3.47 -29.90 -13.04
C ASN A 268 3.07 -31.22 -12.30
N ILE A 269 3.64 -31.55 -11.14
CA ILE A 269 3.09 -32.62 -10.28
C ILE A 269 1.82 -32.12 -9.61
N ALA A 270 0.69 -32.82 -9.78
CA ALA A 270 -0.56 -32.46 -9.11
C ALA A 270 -0.42 -32.52 -7.59
N VAL A 271 -0.88 -31.47 -6.89
CA VAL A 271 -0.84 -31.40 -5.41
C VAL A 271 -1.57 -32.59 -4.79
N SER A 272 -2.66 -33.06 -5.43
CA SER A 272 -3.42 -34.24 -5.02
C SER A 272 -2.61 -35.55 -5.05
N ASN A 273 -1.51 -35.61 -5.81
CA ASN A 273 -0.64 -36.77 -5.84
C ASN A 273 0.27 -36.83 -4.61
N PHE A 274 0.42 -35.72 -3.88
CA PHE A 274 1.04 -35.71 -2.56
C PHE A 274 -0.03 -36.11 -1.54
N GLY A 275 0.26 -37.11 -0.71
CA GLY A 275 -0.64 -37.49 0.39
C GLY A 275 -0.83 -36.35 1.39
N LEU A 276 -2.01 -36.25 2.02
CA LEU A 276 -2.33 -35.24 3.03
C LEU A 276 -1.27 -35.18 4.15
N GLU A 277 -0.76 -36.35 4.56
CA GLU A 277 0.29 -36.45 5.57
C GLU A 277 1.60 -35.80 5.12
N VAL A 278 2.03 -36.01 3.88
CA VAL A 278 3.23 -35.38 3.31
C VAL A 278 3.06 -33.86 3.28
N CYS A 279 1.90 -33.38 2.82
CA CYS A 279 1.62 -31.95 2.75
C CYS A 279 1.52 -31.28 4.13
N ASN A 280 1.00 -31.98 5.14
CA ASN A 280 0.89 -31.46 6.51
C ASN A 280 2.24 -31.42 7.23
N ASN A 281 3.11 -32.40 6.95
CA ASN A 281 4.41 -32.53 7.62
C ASN A 281 5.54 -31.76 6.90
N ALA A 282 5.39 -31.47 5.61
CA ALA A 282 6.38 -30.71 4.85
C ALA A 282 6.36 -29.22 5.23
N MET A 283 7.40 -28.77 5.94
CA MET A 283 7.58 -27.39 6.33
C MET A 283 9.04 -26.96 6.16
N ILE A 284 9.25 -25.81 5.56
CA ILE A 284 10.55 -25.17 5.40
C ILE A 284 10.55 -23.90 6.24
N THR A 285 11.40 -23.85 7.26
CA THR A 285 11.54 -22.65 8.09
C THR A 285 12.57 -21.71 7.46
N VAL A 286 12.11 -20.53 7.02
CA VAL A 286 12.96 -19.46 6.48
C VAL A 286 13.21 -18.43 7.58
N LYS A 287 14.47 -18.24 7.96
CA LYS A 287 14.89 -17.23 8.94
C LYS A 287 15.58 -16.07 8.23
N VAL A 288 15.10 -14.86 8.46
CA VAL A 288 15.60 -13.62 7.87
C VAL A 288 16.08 -12.71 8.99
N ALA A 289 17.36 -12.33 8.96
CA ALA A 289 17.89 -11.31 9.86
C ALA A 289 17.48 -9.92 9.36
N VAL A 290 16.90 -9.11 10.23
CA VAL A 290 16.48 -7.72 9.95
C VAL A 290 17.26 -6.82 10.89
N LYS A 291 17.90 -5.79 10.33
CA LYS A 291 18.62 -4.78 11.12
C LYS A 291 18.08 -3.40 10.77
N ASN A 292 17.76 -2.61 11.79
CA ASN A 292 17.52 -1.19 11.63
C ASN A 292 18.88 -0.47 11.57
N GLY A 293 19.27 -0.06 10.37
CA GLY A 293 20.49 0.74 10.16
C GLY A 293 20.28 2.24 10.30
N GLY A 294 19.06 2.69 10.59
CA GLY A 294 18.71 4.09 10.75
C GLY A 294 18.97 4.62 12.16
N GLU A 295 18.76 5.93 12.31
CA GLU A 295 18.97 6.67 13.56
C GLU A 295 17.75 6.63 14.49
N MET A 296 16.65 6.00 14.06
CA MET A 296 15.37 6.08 14.73
C MET A 296 14.69 4.71 14.79
N ALA A 297 13.86 4.51 15.82
CA ALA A 297 12.97 3.37 15.86
C ALA A 297 12.00 3.37 14.68
N GLY A 298 11.60 2.19 14.23
CA GLY A 298 10.64 2.08 13.14
C GLY A 298 10.01 0.69 13.05
N LYS A 299 8.81 0.66 12.50
CA LYS A 299 8.10 -0.55 12.12
C LYS A 299 8.36 -0.85 10.64
N HIS A 300 8.54 -2.11 10.25
CA HIS A 300 8.84 -2.46 8.86
C HIS A 300 8.22 -3.82 8.49
N PRO A 301 7.46 -3.92 7.38
CA PRO A 301 6.96 -5.18 6.88
C PRO A 301 8.07 -5.91 6.12
N VAL A 302 8.35 -7.14 6.55
CA VAL A 302 9.15 -8.09 5.79
C VAL A 302 8.22 -8.91 4.94
N LEU A 303 8.34 -8.78 3.62
CA LEU A 303 7.57 -9.53 2.64
C LEU A 303 8.42 -10.68 2.09
N LEU A 304 7.92 -11.92 2.18
CA LEU A 304 8.57 -13.10 1.62
C LEU A 304 7.91 -13.47 0.29
N PHE A 305 8.70 -13.45 -0.78
CA PHE A 305 8.25 -13.84 -2.11
C PHE A 305 8.89 -15.14 -2.55
N LEU A 306 8.10 -16.04 -3.12
CA LEU A 306 8.57 -17.17 -3.89
C LEU A 306 8.83 -16.73 -5.34
N ARG A 307 9.98 -17.11 -5.89
CA ARG A 307 10.36 -16.85 -7.29
C ARG A 307 10.87 -18.13 -7.95
N HIS A 308 10.36 -18.41 -9.14
CA HIS A 308 10.82 -19.53 -9.97
C HIS A 308 12.06 -19.12 -10.77
N SER A 309 13.00 -20.05 -10.96
CA SER A 309 14.26 -19.79 -11.67
C SER A 309 14.06 -19.55 -13.17
N ASN A 310 13.05 -20.18 -13.76
CA ASN A 310 12.68 -20.01 -15.16
C ASN A 310 11.27 -19.42 -15.23
N THR A 311 11.15 -18.20 -15.74
CA THR A 311 9.87 -17.53 -15.96
C THR A 311 9.48 -17.71 -17.43
N VAL A 312 8.72 -18.77 -17.73
CA VAL A 312 7.92 -18.83 -18.96
C VAL A 312 6.63 -18.03 -18.71
N ASP A 313 5.97 -17.53 -19.76
CA ASP A 313 4.72 -16.73 -19.67
C ASP A 313 3.63 -17.38 -18.78
N GLU A 314 3.71 -18.68 -18.52
CA GLU A 314 2.78 -19.44 -17.68
C GLU A 314 2.99 -19.30 -16.16
N VAL A 315 4.23 -19.03 -15.74
CA VAL A 315 4.66 -19.12 -14.34
C VAL A 315 4.76 -17.72 -13.74
N PRO A 316 4.20 -17.48 -12.53
CA PRO A 316 4.39 -16.20 -11.84
C PRO A 316 5.86 -15.87 -11.65
N ARG A 317 6.22 -14.62 -11.97
CA ARG A 317 7.57 -14.06 -11.75
C ARG A 317 7.95 -14.04 -10.28
N LYS A 318 6.98 -13.67 -9.43
CA LYS A 318 7.07 -13.79 -7.98
C LYS A 318 5.65 -13.91 -7.38
N THR A 319 5.52 -14.57 -6.24
CA THR A 319 4.27 -14.69 -5.48
C THR A 319 4.56 -14.36 -4.03
N LEU A 320 3.77 -13.48 -3.40
CA LEU A 320 3.85 -13.25 -1.96
C LEU A 320 3.37 -14.51 -1.24
N ILE A 321 4.22 -15.08 -0.38
CA ILE A 321 3.93 -16.30 0.39
C ILE A 321 3.93 -16.07 1.90
N GLY A 322 4.19 -14.84 2.34
CA GLY A 322 4.12 -14.47 3.75
C GLY A 322 4.56 -13.04 3.97
N PHE A 323 4.06 -12.44 5.04
CA PHE A 323 4.51 -11.14 5.50
C PHE A 323 4.48 -11.09 7.02
N LYS A 324 5.42 -10.34 7.62
CA LYS A 324 5.44 -10.06 9.06
C LYS A 324 5.96 -8.65 9.28
N SER A 325 5.30 -7.89 10.15
CA SER A 325 5.81 -6.59 10.59
C SER A 325 6.76 -6.76 11.77
N VAL A 326 7.81 -5.94 11.79
CA VAL A 326 8.82 -5.93 12.85
C VAL A 326 9.00 -4.51 13.33
N ASN A 327 9.03 -4.31 14.65
CA ASN A 327 9.41 -3.03 15.26
C ASN A 327 10.84 -3.14 15.77
N LEU A 328 11.70 -2.22 15.38
CA LEU A 328 13.11 -2.21 15.78
C LEU A 328 13.54 -0.80 16.20
N GLU A 329 14.17 -0.70 17.36
CA GLU A 329 14.93 0.48 17.78
C GLU A 329 16.10 0.77 16.83
N ALA A 330 16.63 2.00 16.89
CA ALA A 330 17.79 2.40 16.10
C ALA A 330 18.98 1.47 16.35
N GLY A 331 19.62 0.99 15.28
CA GLY A 331 20.76 0.07 15.36
C GLY A 331 20.44 -1.39 15.74
N ALA A 332 19.22 -1.68 16.20
CA ALA A 332 18.82 -3.00 16.67
C ALA A 332 18.68 -4.02 15.52
N ASN A 333 18.77 -5.30 15.86
CA ASN A 333 18.53 -6.41 14.93
C ASN A 333 17.60 -7.46 15.54
N THR A 334 16.94 -8.23 14.68
CA THR A 334 16.14 -9.38 15.07
C THR A 334 16.07 -10.41 13.95
N HIS A 335 15.47 -11.56 14.23
CA HIS A 335 15.19 -12.58 13.24
C HIS A 335 13.69 -12.73 13.03
N VAL A 336 13.26 -12.68 11.77
CA VAL A 336 11.90 -13.02 11.36
C VAL A 336 11.90 -14.43 10.82
N THR A 337 10.98 -15.24 11.30
CA THR A 337 10.83 -16.63 10.85
C THR A 337 9.54 -16.79 10.05
N PHE A 338 9.60 -17.44 8.90
CA PHE A 338 8.45 -17.81 8.08
C PHE A 338 8.39 -19.33 7.95
N ASP A 339 7.22 -19.88 8.17
CA ASP A 339 6.96 -21.30 7.99
C ASP A 339 6.36 -21.51 6.61
N VAL A 340 7.16 -22.07 5.71
CA VAL A 340 6.80 -22.25 4.30
C VAL A 340 6.36 -23.69 4.07
N LYS A 341 5.06 -23.89 3.87
CA LYS A 341 4.48 -25.18 3.48
C LYS A 341 4.49 -25.35 1.95
N PRO A 342 5.22 -26.33 1.38
CA PRO A 342 5.31 -26.48 -0.08
C PRO A 342 3.95 -26.70 -0.76
N CYS A 343 3.07 -27.55 -0.21
CA CYS A 343 1.74 -27.80 -0.76
C CYS A 343 0.76 -26.62 -0.66
N GLU A 344 1.15 -25.54 0.00
CA GLU A 344 0.37 -24.30 0.04
C GLU A 344 1.07 -23.25 -0.83
N HIS A 345 2.33 -22.96 -0.52
CA HIS A 345 3.05 -21.81 -1.06
C HIS A 345 3.74 -22.05 -2.40
N PHE A 346 4.13 -23.30 -2.73
CA PHE A 346 4.81 -23.61 -4.00
C PHE A 346 3.82 -23.98 -5.11
N THR A 347 2.53 -23.92 -4.81
CA THR A 347 1.48 -24.33 -5.72
C THR A 347 1.16 -23.26 -6.76
N ARG A 348 0.83 -23.71 -7.97
CA ARG A 348 0.24 -22.88 -9.02
C ARG A 348 -0.84 -23.65 -9.77
N ALA A 349 -1.79 -22.94 -10.37
CA ALA A 349 -2.73 -23.56 -11.30
C ALA A 349 -2.07 -23.76 -12.68
N ASN A 350 -2.13 -24.98 -13.21
CA ASN A 350 -1.77 -25.27 -14.61
C ASN A 350 -2.88 -24.82 -15.57
N ARG A 351 -2.73 -25.11 -16.88
CA ARG A 351 -3.71 -24.74 -17.91
C ARG A 351 -5.11 -25.33 -17.71
N ASN A 352 -5.22 -26.46 -16.99
CA ASN A 352 -6.48 -27.14 -16.72
C ASN A 352 -7.09 -26.70 -15.37
N GLY A 353 -6.47 -25.75 -14.67
CA GLY A 353 -6.90 -25.32 -13.33
C GLY A 353 -6.47 -26.25 -12.20
N THR A 354 -5.75 -27.34 -12.50
CA THR A 354 -5.20 -28.23 -11.47
C THR A 354 -4.07 -27.52 -10.73
N LEU A 355 -4.09 -27.59 -9.39
CA LEU A 355 -2.98 -27.12 -8.57
C LEU A 355 -1.81 -28.09 -8.69
N VAL A 356 -0.65 -27.55 -9.04
CA VAL A 356 0.58 -28.30 -9.26
C VAL A 356 1.78 -27.66 -8.56
N ILE A 357 2.80 -28.46 -8.31
CA ILE A 357 4.13 -28.07 -7.85
C ILE A 357 5.14 -28.47 -8.92
N ASP A 358 6.16 -27.64 -9.14
CA ASP A 358 7.23 -27.84 -10.14
C ASP A 358 8.51 -28.42 -9.54
#